data_AF-A0A938Z9P2-F1
#
_entry.id   AF-A0A938Z9P2-F1
#
_cell.length_a   1.000
_cell.length_b   1.000
_cell.length_c   1.000
_cell.angle_alpha   90.00
_cell.angle_beta   90.00
_cell.angle_gamma   90.00
#
_symmetry.space_group_name_H-M   'P 1'
#
loop_
_entity.id
_entity.type
_entity.pdbx_description
1 polymer ?
#
loop_
_entity_poly.entity_id
_entity_poly.type
_entity_poly.pdbx_seq_one_letter_code
_entity_poly.pdbx_strand_id
1 'polypeptide(L)'
;MAEVPTSLLDELTDEVNALSADAQAKVKPALESLLKSWEREGSGDIAALRERAYETIETALGYYADTCAAARAAEYYDAVRASQSFPGKYQAVAESMRDPDATLGAVRYFIGKVVDGTPEAFVSMCLARVDEEIRRAANRCVAHNVSKDPAKPWYARVPRGETCGFCLMLASFGFYAKTEGAADHAHDGCDCRIVPGFPGQTKVRGYDPDGMYERYNECLAALGGRNGISSDWYAMPREDREAFIKRHGGSNSKALEAYTNSRISSEIGTRDPRWFKTGKEPKVGFISKEVEKRATKAEIGTAKRLAHHGVASTFIQDYRWVQEDGRKRKVGLPDLENGIEIKTIGTSGNAWGAMKNYLDSTAGKEGVKCMVVDNSVSDRISDEALIDAANELAAKYPKVAHVRLLLKDGRYIAIK
;
A
#
# COMPACT_ATOMS: atom_id res chain seq x y z
N MET A 1 -22.01 11.15 24.34
CA MET A 1 -22.10 11.48 22.89
C MET A 1 -22.10 10.16 22.14
N ALA A 2 -22.94 10.03 21.11
CA ALA A 2 -23.06 8.78 20.37
C ALA A 2 -21.81 8.58 19.49
N GLU A 3 -21.22 7.38 19.52
CA GLU A 3 -20.16 7.01 18.58
C GLU A 3 -20.78 6.73 17.20
N VAL A 4 -20.05 7.02 16.12
CA VAL A 4 -20.47 6.60 14.77
C VAL A 4 -20.46 5.07 14.76
N PRO A 5 -21.61 4.42 14.48
CA PRO A 5 -21.67 2.97 14.42
C PRO A 5 -20.80 2.43 13.29
N THR A 6 -20.04 1.35 13.55
CA THR A 6 -19.28 0.66 12.49
C THR A 6 -20.19 0.11 11.42
N SER A 7 -21.45 -0.23 11.74
CA SER A 7 -22.41 -0.75 10.78
C SER A 7 -22.65 0.17 9.59
N LEU A 8 -22.65 1.50 9.78
CA LEU A 8 -22.79 2.45 8.67
C LEU A 8 -21.57 2.41 7.74
N LEU A 9 -20.37 2.29 8.33
CA LEU A 9 -19.13 2.15 7.57
C LEU A 9 -19.09 0.82 6.82
N ASP A 10 -19.51 -0.26 7.49
CA ASP A 10 -19.58 -1.61 6.94
C ASP A 10 -20.55 -1.67 5.74
N GLU A 11 -21.75 -1.11 5.88
CA GLU A 11 -22.78 -1.05 4.84
C GLU A 11 -22.26 -0.32 3.59
N LEU A 12 -21.76 0.92 3.73
CA LEU A 12 -21.20 1.66 2.58
C LEU A 12 -20.03 0.90 1.95
N THR A 13 -19.18 0.26 2.76
CA THR A 13 -18.02 -0.47 2.24
C THR A 13 -18.46 -1.67 1.40
N ASP A 14 -19.40 -2.47 1.91
CA ASP A 14 -19.92 -3.65 1.24
C ASP A 14 -20.73 -3.28 -0.02
N GLU A 15 -21.50 -2.20 0.01
CA GLU A 15 -22.20 -1.69 -1.17
C GLU A 15 -21.23 -1.24 -2.27
N VAL A 16 -20.20 -0.46 -1.92
CA VAL A 16 -19.16 -0.04 -2.90
C VAL A 16 -18.41 -1.24 -3.47
N ASN A 17 -18.14 -2.26 -2.64
CA ASN A 17 -17.54 -3.51 -3.11
C ASN A 17 -18.45 -4.26 -4.09
N ALA A 18 -19.76 -4.33 -3.80
CA ALA A 18 -20.74 -4.94 -4.69
C ALA A 18 -20.87 -4.17 -6.02
N LEU A 19 -20.90 -2.84 -5.98
CA LEU A 19 -20.93 -1.98 -7.16
C LEU A 19 -19.69 -2.20 -8.04
N SER A 20 -18.49 -2.22 -7.44
CA SER A 20 -17.26 -2.48 -8.18
C SER A 20 -17.24 -3.89 -8.80
N ALA A 21 -17.58 -4.92 -8.02
CA ALA A 21 -17.61 -6.29 -8.51
C ALA A 21 -18.56 -6.44 -9.72
N ASP A 22 -19.76 -5.84 -9.64
CA ASP A 22 -20.73 -5.88 -10.73
C ASP A 22 -20.27 -5.06 -11.95
N ALA A 23 -19.66 -3.89 -11.74
CA ALA A 23 -19.09 -3.08 -12.82
C ALA A 23 -17.98 -3.83 -13.56
N GLN A 24 -17.03 -4.42 -12.83
CA GLN A 24 -15.93 -5.21 -13.41
C GLN A 24 -16.44 -6.45 -14.14
N ALA A 25 -17.46 -7.14 -13.60
CA ALA A 25 -18.08 -8.29 -14.25
C ALA A 25 -18.73 -7.95 -15.61
N LYS A 26 -19.18 -6.70 -15.79
CA LYS A 26 -19.72 -6.19 -17.06
C LYS A 26 -18.64 -5.67 -18.00
N VAL A 27 -17.67 -4.92 -17.49
CA VAL A 27 -16.61 -4.28 -18.30
C VAL A 27 -15.61 -5.32 -18.84
N LYS A 28 -15.23 -6.32 -18.03
CA LYS A 28 -14.24 -7.34 -18.43
C LYS A 28 -14.58 -8.05 -19.74
N PRO A 29 -15.74 -8.71 -19.89
CA PRO A 29 -16.07 -9.40 -21.14
C PRO A 29 -16.20 -8.44 -22.33
N ALA A 30 -16.62 -7.19 -22.10
CA ALA A 30 -16.69 -6.17 -23.16
C ALA A 30 -15.29 -5.81 -23.70
N LEU A 31 -14.32 -5.57 -22.81
CA LEU A 31 -12.93 -5.30 -23.20
C LEU A 31 -12.27 -6.51 -23.86
N GLU A 32 -12.47 -7.71 -23.34
CA GLU A 32 -11.95 -8.95 -23.94
C GLU A 32 -12.54 -9.19 -25.35
N SER A 33 -13.83 -8.92 -25.55
CA SER A 33 -14.49 -9.02 -26.85
C SER A 33 -13.96 -7.96 -27.83
N LEU A 34 -13.72 -6.74 -27.35
CA LEU A 34 -13.14 -5.66 -28.13
C LEU A 34 -11.73 -6.02 -28.62
N LEU A 35 -10.86 -6.54 -27.74
CA LEU A 35 -9.52 -6.99 -28.10
C LEU A 35 -9.55 -8.11 -29.14
N LYS A 36 -10.36 -9.16 -28.92
CA LYS A 36 -10.51 -10.27 -29.87
C LYS A 36 -11.01 -9.80 -31.25
N SER A 37 -11.83 -8.76 -31.29
CA SER A 37 -12.32 -8.20 -32.55
C SER A 37 -11.22 -7.42 -33.27
N TRP A 38 -10.49 -6.59 -32.53
CA TRP A 38 -9.34 -5.85 -33.05
C TRP A 38 -8.23 -6.77 -33.59
N GLU A 39 -7.94 -7.87 -32.91
CA GLU A 39 -6.98 -8.89 -33.38
C GLU A 39 -7.43 -9.55 -34.70
N ARG A 40 -8.72 -9.91 -34.80
CA ARG A 40 -9.30 -10.49 -36.03
C ARG A 40 -9.27 -9.52 -37.21
N GLU A 41 -9.37 -8.22 -36.94
CA GLU A 41 -9.31 -7.15 -37.94
C GLU A 41 -7.86 -6.79 -38.36
N GLY A 42 -6.86 -7.51 -37.84
CA GLY A 42 -5.46 -7.38 -38.26
C GLY A 42 -4.63 -6.44 -37.38
N SER A 43 -5.11 -6.09 -36.18
CA SER A 43 -4.33 -5.37 -35.15
C SER A 43 -3.78 -4.00 -35.58
N GLY A 44 -4.45 -3.32 -36.52
CA GLY A 44 -3.96 -2.07 -37.12
C GLY A 44 -4.24 -0.81 -36.30
N ASP A 45 -5.51 -0.53 -36.00
CA ASP A 45 -5.92 0.77 -35.43
C ASP A 45 -5.98 0.75 -33.89
N ILE A 46 -4.81 0.97 -33.27
CA ILE A 46 -4.67 1.05 -31.80
C ILE A 46 -5.43 2.26 -31.22
N ALA A 47 -5.54 3.35 -31.99
CA ALA A 47 -6.26 4.53 -31.54
C ALA A 47 -7.76 4.23 -31.41
N ALA A 48 -8.36 3.58 -32.41
CA ALA A 48 -9.75 3.15 -32.33
C ALA A 48 -10.01 2.14 -31.20
N LEU A 49 -9.10 1.20 -30.97
CA LEU A 49 -9.19 0.27 -29.83
C LEU A 49 -9.22 1.03 -28.49
N ARG A 50 -8.33 2.01 -28.33
CA ARG A 50 -8.26 2.84 -27.12
C ARG A 50 -9.56 3.62 -26.88
N GLU A 51 -10.07 4.31 -27.91
CA GLU A 51 -11.29 5.12 -27.76
C GLU A 51 -12.49 4.23 -27.39
N ARG A 52 -12.68 3.09 -28.06
CA ARG A 52 -13.75 2.15 -27.73
C ARG A 52 -13.62 1.55 -26.33
N ALA A 53 -12.40 1.26 -25.88
CA ALA A 53 -12.15 0.79 -24.53
C ALA A 53 -12.49 1.86 -23.49
N TYR A 54 -12.11 3.12 -23.75
CA TYR A 54 -12.48 4.25 -22.92
C TYR A 54 -14.00 4.46 -22.85
N GLU A 55 -14.70 4.46 -23.99
CA GLU A 55 -16.16 4.57 -24.04
C GLU A 55 -16.86 3.47 -23.22
N THR A 56 -16.35 2.24 -23.29
CA THR A 56 -16.84 1.10 -22.51
C THR A 56 -16.69 1.35 -21.01
N ILE A 57 -15.52 1.84 -20.59
CA ILE A 57 -15.21 2.15 -19.19
C ILE A 57 -16.04 3.33 -18.69
N GLU A 58 -16.12 4.42 -19.45
CA GLU A 58 -16.88 5.62 -19.08
C GLU A 58 -18.36 5.37 -18.96
N THR A 59 -18.93 4.55 -19.84
CA THR A 59 -20.35 4.17 -19.73
C THR A 59 -20.62 3.47 -18.40
N ALA A 60 -19.73 2.56 -17.99
CA ALA A 60 -19.84 1.92 -16.68
C ALA A 60 -19.64 2.92 -15.54
N LEU A 61 -18.60 3.74 -15.58
CA LEU A 61 -18.31 4.70 -14.51
C LEU A 61 -19.38 5.78 -14.34
N GLY A 62 -20.00 6.25 -15.41
CA GLY A 62 -21.13 7.18 -15.35
C GLY A 62 -22.32 6.63 -14.56
N TYR A 63 -22.55 5.32 -14.63
CA TYR A 63 -23.58 4.67 -13.82
C TYR A 63 -23.07 4.32 -12.42
N TYR A 64 -22.02 3.50 -12.32
CA TYR A 64 -21.58 2.92 -11.05
C TYR A 64 -20.91 3.93 -10.12
N ALA A 65 -20.03 4.80 -10.64
CA ALA A 65 -19.32 5.78 -9.83
C ALA A 65 -20.14 7.07 -9.68
N ASP A 66 -20.56 7.66 -10.80
CA ASP A 66 -21.17 8.99 -10.79
C ASP A 66 -22.61 8.98 -10.24
N THR A 67 -23.35 7.89 -10.44
CA THR A 67 -24.73 7.77 -9.94
C THR A 67 -24.80 6.94 -8.65
N CYS A 68 -24.42 5.66 -8.72
CA CYS A 68 -24.69 4.73 -7.61
C CYS A 68 -23.79 4.98 -6.39
N ALA A 69 -22.47 5.01 -6.56
CA ALA A 69 -21.54 5.19 -5.44
C ALA A 69 -21.70 6.56 -4.77
N ALA A 70 -21.89 7.63 -5.57
CA ALA A 70 -22.15 8.96 -5.05
C ALA A 70 -23.47 9.02 -4.24
N ALA A 71 -24.55 8.40 -4.72
CA ALA A 71 -25.82 8.35 -3.99
C ALA A 71 -25.69 7.63 -2.65
N ARG A 72 -25.05 6.45 -2.62
CA ARG A 72 -24.80 5.71 -1.38
C ARG A 72 -23.93 6.50 -0.40
N ALA A 73 -22.91 7.20 -0.90
CA ALA A 73 -22.06 8.04 -0.08
C ALA A 73 -22.80 9.25 0.52
N ALA A 74 -23.73 9.86 -0.21
CA ALA A 74 -24.57 10.94 0.30
C ALA A 74 -25.53 10.44 1.39
N GLU A 75 -26.22 9.32 1.16
CA GLU A 75 -27.08 8.67 2.15
C GLU A 75 -26.31 8.28 3.42
N TYR A 76 -25.11 7.73 3.25
CA TYR A 76 -24.19 7.45 4.34
C TYR A 76 -23.82 8.71 5.13
N TYR A 77 -23.51 9.82 4.46
CA TYR A 77 -23.20 11.09 5.13
C TYR A 77 -24.36 11.55 6.03
N ASP A 78 -25.59 11.55 5.48
CA ASP A 78 -26.79 11.93 6.23
C ASP A 78 -27.05 10.98 7.41
N ALA A 79 -26.84 9.67 7.22
CA ALA A 79 -26.96 8.67 8.28
C ALA A 79 -25.93 8.88 9.41
N VAL A 80 -24.66 9.14 9.07
CA VAL A 80 -23.63 9.46 10.07
C VAL A 80 -24.01 10.73 10.81
N ARG A 81 -24.40 11.79 10.10
CA ARG A 81 -24.83 13.06 10.70
C ARG A 81 -26.01 12.87 11.66
N ALA A 82 -27.01 12.09 11.25
CA ALA A 82 -28.16 11.77 12.09
C ALA A 82 -27.76 10.95 13.33
N SER A 83 -26.85 9.97 13.18
CA SER A 83 -26.35 9.16 14.31
C SER A 83 -25.63 9.98 15.38
N GLN A 84 -25.05 11.11 14.98
CA GLN A 84 -24.37 12.05 15.88
C GLN A 84 -25.32 13.08 16.51
N SER A 85 -26.62 13.03 16.20
CA SER A 85 -27.64 13.99 16.64
C SER A 85 -27.25 15.45 16.39
N PHE A 86 -26.49 15.72 15.32
CA PHE A 86 -25.96 17.05 15.08
C PHE A 86 -27.06 17.99 14.52
N PRO A 87 -27.27 19.18 15.11
CA PRO A 87 -28.36 20.07 14.72
C PRO A 87 -28.14 20.68 13.33
N GLY A 88 -29.23 20.90 12.59
CA GLY A 88 -29.23 21.60 11.31
C GLY A 88 -30.07 20.87 10.25
N LYS A 89 -30.17 21.49 9.07
CA LYS A 89 -30.95 20.98 7.93
C LYS A 89 -30.10 20.68 6.69
N TYR A 90 -28.78 20.58 6.86
CA TYR A 90 -27.91 20.18 5.75
C TYR A 90 -28.31 18.78 5.28
N GLN A 91 -28.45 18.61 3.97
CA GLN A 91 -28.73 17.34 3.30
C GLN A 91 -27.60 17.08 2.32
N ALA A 92 -27.07 15.86 2.34
CA ALA A 92 -25.99 15.51 1.46
C ALA A 92 -26.42 15.48 -0.01
N VAL A 93 -25.52 15.91 -0.88
CA VAL A 93 -25.69 15.82 -2.34
C VAL A 93 -24.82 14.69 -2.89
N ALA A 94 -25.36 13.96 -3.88
CA ALA A 94 -24.66 12.89 -4.56
C ALA A 94 -23.77 13.46 -5.67
N GLU A 95 -22.52 13.76 -5.34
CA GLU A 95 -21.53 14.33 -6.26
C GLU A 95 -20.25 13.49 -6.23
N SER A 96 -19.95 12.77 -7.32
CA SER A 96 -18.78 11.87 -7.38
C SER A 96 -17.44 12.60 -7.41
N MET A 97 -17.45 13.85 -7.89
CA MET A 97 -16.25 14.64 -8.19
C MET A 97 -15.28 13.89 -9.12
N ARG A 98 -15.79 13.00 -9.99
CA ARG A 98 -14.96 12.25 -10.95
C ARG A 98 -14.44 13.19 -12.04
N ASP A 99 -13.22 12.92 -12.50
CA ASP A 99 -12.62 13.58 -13.65
C ASP A 99 -12.47 12.57 -14.80
N PRO A 100 -13.38 12.59 -15.80
CA PRO A 100 -13.30 11.71 -16.97
C PRO A 100 -12.00 11.86 -17.77
N ASP A 101 -11.38 13.03 -17.80
CA ASP A 101 -10.13 13.27 -18.53
C ASP A 101 -8.95 12.55 -17.85
N ALA A 102 -8.95 12.48 -16.52
CA ALA A 102 -7.98 11.67 -15.79
C ALA A 102 -8.14 10.16 -16.06
N THR A 103 -9.38 9.70 -16.30
CA THR A 103 -9.65 8.31 -16.69
C THR A 103 -9.14 8.05 -18.11
N LEU A 104 -9.41 8.96 -19.05
CA LEU A 104 -8.88 8.90 -20.42
C LEU A 104 -7.35 8.89 -20.45
N GLY A 105 -6.71 9.74 -19.65
CA GLY A 105 -5.26 9.78 -19.49
C GLY A 105 -4.67 8.45 -19.03
N ALA A 106 -5.36 7.74 -18.12
CA ALA A 106 -4.94 6.42 -17.69
C ALA A 106 -5.13 5.35 -18.78
N VAL A 107 -6.27 5.33 -19.48
CA VAL A 107 -6.50 4.39 -20.58
C VAL A 107 -5.49 4.59 -21.72
N ARG A 108 -5.12 5.85 -22.02
CA ARG A 108 -4.03 6.20 -22.95
C ARG A 108 -2.69 5.63 -22.53
N TYR A 109 -2.40 5.55 -21.25
CA TYR A 109 -1.18 4.92 -20.75
C TYR A 109 -1.28 3.39 -20.84
N PHE A 110 -2.41 2.80 -20.44
CA PHE A 110 -2.60 1.35 -20.41
C PHE A 110 -2.53 0.71 -21.79
N ILE A 111 -2.98 1.40 -22.85
CA ILE A 111 -2.94 0.86 -24.22
C ILE A 111 -1.51 0.51 -24.67
N GLY A 112 -0.49 1.12 -24.06
CA GLY A 112 0.91 0.73 -24.28
C GLY A 112 1.16 -0.75 -23.98
N LYS A 113 0.40 -1.38 -23.09
CA LYS A 113 0.50 -2.82 -22.81
C LYS A 113 0.07 -3.72 -23.95
N VAL A 114 -0.85 -3.26 -24.80
CA VAL A 114 -1.19 -3.95 -26.05
C VAL A 114 0.00 -3.86 -27.01
N VAL A 115 0.63 -2.69 -27.14
CA VAL A 115 1.82 -2.47 -27.96
C VAL A 115 2.99 -3.34 -27.48
N ASP A 116 3.16 -3.47 -26.17
CA ASP A 116 4.20 -4.29 -25.52
C ASP A 116 3.94 -5.81 -25.66
N GLY A 117 2.86 -6.24 -26.33
CA GLY A 117 2.50 -7.65 -26.50
C GLY A 117 1.88 -8.30 -25.26
N THR A 118 1.31 -7.50 -24.36
CA THR A 118 0.66 -7.93 -23.10
C THR A 118 -0.79 -7.41 -23.00
N PRO A 119 -1.68 -7.77 -23.94
CA PRO A 119 -3.06 -7.26 -23.96
C PRO A 119 -3.88 -7.63 -22.72
N GLU A 120 -3.59 -8.73 -22.04
CA GLU A 120 -4.25 -9.10 -20.78
C GLU A 120 -3.92 -8.11 -19.65
N ALA A 121 -2.69 -7.56 -19.65
CA ALA A 121 -2.30 -6.53 -18.71
C ALA A 121 -3.08 -5.23 -18.96
N PHE A 122 -3.38 -4.90 -20.22
CA PHE A 122 -4.26 -3.77 -20.54
C PHE A 122 -5.65 -3.95 -19.92
N VAL A 123 -6.30 -5.13 -20.11
CA VAL A 123 -7.60 -5.42 -19.51
C VAL A 123 -7.53 -5.32 -17.98
N SER A 124 -6.54 -5.96 -17.36
CA SER A 124 -6.37 -5.94 -15.90
C SER A 124 -6.23 -4.52 -15.35
N MET A 125 -5.45 -3.66 -16.02
CA MET A 125 -5.26 -2.27 -15.60
C MET A 125 -6.51 -1.42 -15.79
N CYS A 126 -7.27 -1.65 -16.86
CA CYS A 126 -8.57 -1.02 -17.06
C CYS A 126 -9.57 -1.41 -15.97
N LEU A 127 -9.64 -2.68 -15.57
CA LEU A 127 -10.55 -3.14 -14.51
C LEU A 127 -10.17 -2.56 -13.15
N ALA A 128 -8.87 -2.54 -12.81
CA ALA A 128 -8.37 -1.87 -11.61
C ALA A 128 -8.76 -0.39 -11.58
N ARG A 129 -8.71 0.29 -12.73
CA ARG A 129 -9.15 1.69 -12.84
C ARG A 129 -10.66 1.85 -12.60
N VAL A 130 -11.49 0.92 -13.07
CA VAL A 130 -12.94 0.94 -12.78
C VAL A 130 -13.20 0.87 -11.28
N ASP A 131 -12.55 -0.07 -10.59
CA ASP A 131 -12.66 -0.21 -9.13
C ASP A 131 -12.20 1.05 -8.39
N GLU A 132 -11.03 1.57 -8.77
CA GLU A 132 -10.46 2.79 -8.19
C GLU A 132 -11.43 3.97 -8.29
N GLU A 133 -11.98 4.25 -9.48
CA GLU A 133 -12.86 5.41 -9.67
C GLU A 133 -14.17 5.27 -8.88
N ILE A 134 -14.73 4.06 -8.75
CA ILE A 134 -15.92 3.81 -7.92
C ILE A 134 -15.63 4.08 -6.43
N ARG A 135 -14.49 3.58 -5.93
CA ARG A 135 -14.07 3.83 -4.52
C ARG A 135 -13.74 5.30 -4.26
N ARG A 136 -13.11 5.96 -5.23
CA ARG A 136 -12.81 7.40 -5.16
C ARG A 136 -14.08 8.22 -5.16
N ALA A 137 -15.05 7.90 -6.02
CA ALA A 137 -16.33 8.60 -6.07
C ALA A 137 -17.05 8.58 -4.71
N ALA A 138 -17.11 7.42 -4.05
CA ALA A 138 -17.70 7.32 -2.71
C ALA A 138 -16.97 8.22 -1.69
N ASN A 139 -15.63 8.13 -1.66
CA ASN A 139 -14.82 8.91 -0.71
C ASN A 139 -14.86 10.42 -0.97
N ARG A 140 -14.77 10.83 -2.24
CA ARG A 140 -14.83 12.23 -2.66
C ARG A 140 -16.22 12.81 -2.41
N CYS A 141 -17.30 12.07 -2.62
CA CYS A 141 -18.65 12.51 -2.32
C CYS A 141 -18.83 12.84 -0.83
N VAL A 142 -18.33 11.99 0.08
CA VAL A 142 -18.33 12.30 1.53
C VAL A 142 -17.52 13.57 1.81
N ALA A 143 -16.31 13.68 1.26
CA ALA A 143 -15.44 14.84 1.48
C ALA A 143 -16.00 16.14 0.87
N HIS A 144 -16.71 16.04 -0.25
CA HIS A 144 -17.43 17.14 -0.87
C HIS A 144 -18.48 17.68 0.11
N ASN A 145 -19.31 16.79 0.65
CA ASN A 145 -20.33 17.15 1.62
C ASN A 145 -19.73 17.75 2.90
N VAL A 146 -18.59 17.23 3.39
CA VAL A 146 -17.84 17.85 4.50
C VAL A 146 -17.45 19.29 4.19
N SER A 147 -16.99 19.56 2.95
CA SER A 147 -16.57 20.91 2.54
C SER A 147 -17.72 21.90 2.42
N LYS A 148 -18.95 21.41 2.16
CA LYS A 148 -20.15 22.21 1.95
C LYS A 148 -20.99 22.38 3.21
N ASP A 149 -20.89 21.46 4.17
CA ASP A 149 -21.69 21.49 5.39
C ASP A 149 -21.35 22.73 6.25
N PRO A 150 -22.34 23.60 6.56
CA PRO A 150 -22.16 24.78 7.42
C PRO A 150 -21.64 24.46 8.82
N ALA A 151 -21.79 23.22 9.29
CA ALA A 151 -21.22 22.73 10.54
C ALA A 151 -19.68 22.71 10.53
N LYS A 152 -19.05 22.85 9.36
CA LYS A 152 -17.61 22.79 9.13
C LYS A 152 -16.98 21.53 9.75
N PRO A 153 -17.53 20.32 9.49
CA PRO A 153 -16.96 19.10 10.01
C PRO A 153 -15.55 18.89 9.49
N TRP A 154 -14.82 18.04 10.18
CA TRP A 154 -13.59 17.43 9.67
C TRP A 154 -13.94 16.05 9.14
N TYR A 155 -13.01 15.36 8.52
CA TYR A 155 -13.14 13.93 8.27
C TYR A 155 -11.88 13.17 8.60
N ALA A 156 -12.08 11.89 8.90
CA ALA A 156 -11.04 10.90 9.05
C ALA A 156 -11.13 9.87 7.93
N ARG A 157 -9.99 9.29 7.56
CA ARG A 157 -9.98 8.05 6.79
C ARG A 157 -10.00 6.89 7.77
N VAL A 158 -10.99 6.01 7.68
CA VAL A 158 -11.15 4.88 8.59
C VAL A 158 -10.95 3.57 7.84
N PRO A 159 -10.02 2.71 8.29
CA PRO A 159 -9.78 1.44 7.64
C PRO A 159 -10.72 0.35 8.19
N ARG A 160 -11.31 -0.45 7.31
CA ARG A 160 -12.23 -1.56 7.67
C ARG A 160 -11.59 -2.91 7.35
N GLY A 161 -11.37 -3.20 6.06
CA GLY A 161 -10.80 -4.45 5.56
C GLY A 161 -9.36 -4.31 5.05
N GLU A 162 -9.15 -4.76 3.81
CA GLU A 162 -7.91 -4.57 3.07
C GLU A 162 -7.66 -3.07 2.87
N THR A 163 -6.46 -2.59 3.16
CA THR A 163 -6.17 -1.15 3.10
C THR A 163 -4.70 -0.95 2.79
N CYS A 164 -4.40 -0.21 1.72
CA CYS A 164 -3.03 0.05 1.30
C CYS A 164 -2.28 0.92 2.33
N GLY A 165 -0.94 0.87 2.31
CA GLY A 165 -0.09 1.61 3.24
C GLY A 165 -0.32 3.13 3.23
N PHE A 166 -0.70 3.70 2.09
CA PHE A 166 -1.05 5.13 2.00
C PHE A 166 -2.35 5.45 2.71
N CYS A 167 -3.38 4.62 2.53
CA CYS A 167 -4.65 4.80 3.24
C CYS A 167 -4.49 4.57 4.75
N LEU A 168 -3.65 3.62 5.17
CA LEU A 168 -3.29 3.42 6.58
C LEU A 168 -2.54 4.62 7.15
N MET A 169 -1.59 5.20 6.39
CA MET A 169 -0.90 6.43 6.76
C MET A 169 -1.90 7.56 7.02
N LEU A 170 -2.79 7.85 6.08
CA LEU A 170 -3.79 8.91 6.25
C LEU A 170 -4.77 8.60 7.39
N ALA A 171 -5.10 7.33 7.60
CA ALA A 171 -5.94 6.90 8.70
C ALA A 171 -5.29 7.10 10.08
N SER A 172 -3.96 7.18 10.17
CA SER A 172 -3.27 7.49 11.42
C SER A 172 -3.44 8.94 11.88
N PHE A 173 -3.92 9.84 11.00
CA PHE A 173 -4.03 11.26 11.31
C PHE A 173 -5.36 11.65 11.97
N GLY A 174 -6.29 10.71 12.16
CA GLY A 174 -7.58 10.99 12.79
C GLY A 174 -8.46 11.90 11.93
N PHE A 175 -9.21 12.81 12.57
CA PHE A 175 -10.04 13.79 11.89
C PHE A 175 -9.24 15.04 11.50
N TYR A 176 -8.47 14.98 10.39
CA TYR A 176 -7.45 15.97 10.03
C TYR A 176 -7.76 16.82 8.79
N ALA A 177 -8.76 16.47 7.99
CA ALA A 177 -9.01 17.11 6.71
C ALA A 177 -10.42 17.70 6.61
N LYS A 178 -10.57 18.69 5.72
CA LYS A 178 -11.84 19.39 5.41
C LYS A 178 -12.13 19.54 3.93
N THR A 179 -11.17 19.19 3.08
CA THR A 179 -11.21 19.38 1.63
C THR A 179 -11.07 18.05 0.92
N GLU A 180 -11.47 17.99 -0.35
CA GLU A 180 -11.54 16.74 -1.12
C GLU A 180 -10.17 16.10 -1.38
N GLY A 181 -9.07 16.86 -1.36
CA GLY A 181 -7.75 16.37 -1.77
C GLY A 181 -7.23 15.16 -0.98
N ALA A 182 -7.53 15.05 0.32
CA ALA A 182 -7.13 13.91 1.15
C ALA A 182 -8.05 12.67 0.98
N ALA A 183 -9.19 12.83 0.29
CA ALA A 183 -10.12 11.76 -0.05
C ALA A 183 -9.80 11.11 -1.42
N ASP A 184 -9.03 11.80 -2.27
CA ASP A 184 -8.78 11.44 -3.67
C ASP A 184 -8.12 10.06 -3.87
N HIS A 185 -7.28 9.63 -2.93
CA HIS A 185 -6.57 8.37 -3.09
C HIS A 185 -7.43 7.16 -2.71
N ALA A 186 -7.56 6.23 -3.65
CA ALA A 186 -7.92 4.83 -3.41
C ALA A 186 -7.24 3.97 -4.49
N HIS A 187 -6.69 2.84 -4.07
CA HIS A 187 -6.22 1.76 -4.94
C HIS A 187 -7.31 0.72 -5.11
N ASP A 188 -7.15 -0.11 -6.15
CA ASP A 188 -7.96 -1.30 -6.35
C ASP A 188 -8.06 -2.15 -5.06
N GLY A 189 -9.26 -2.61 -4.72
CA GLY A 189 -9.53 -3.45 -3.55
C GLY A 189 -9.45 -2.76 -2.18
N CYS A 190 -9.17 -1.45 -2.11
CA CYS A 190 -9.03 -0.75 -0.83
C CYS A 190 -10.38 -0.48 -0.12
N ASP A 191 -10.57 -1.00 1.09
CA ASP A 191 -11.82 -0.91 1.87
C ASP A 191 -11.88 0.29 2.82
N CYS A 192 -10.91 1.20 2.79
CA CYS A 192 -11.00 2.40 3.61
C CYS A 192 -12.13 3.33 3.13
N ARG A 193 -12.81 4.00 4.07
CA ARG A 193 -13.78 5.06 3.74
C ARG A 193 -13.50 6.34 4.50
N ILE A 194 -14.03 7.44 3.97
CA ILE A 194 -14.05 8.72 4.65
C ILE A 194 -15.24 8.77 5.62
N VAL A 195 -14.99 9.19 6.85
CA VAL A 195 -16.01 9.36 7.89
C VAL A 195 -16.05 10.82 8.33
N PRO A 196 -17.20 11.51 8.23
CA PRO A 196 -17.32 12.88 8.71
C PRO A 196 -17.32 12.93 10.24
N GLY A 197 -16.65 13.93 10.79
CA GLY A 197 -16.52 14.21 12.22
C GLY A 197 -17.01 15.61 12.54
N PHE A 198 -18.06 15.68 13.34
CA PHE A 198 -18.72 16.92 13.72
C PHE A 198 -18.13 17.49 15.03
N PRO A 199 -18.22 18.82 15.24
CA PRO A 199 -17.77 19.45 16.48
C PRO A 199 -18.34 18.75 17.72
N GLY A 200 -17.49 18.52 18.73
CA GLY A 200 -17.85 17.77 19.94
C GLY A 200 -17.15 16.41 20.11
N GLN A 201 -16.02 16.16 19.45
CA GLN A 201 -15.29 14.87 19.47
C GLN A 201 -16.13 13.68 18.98
N THR A 202 -16.29 13.59 17.65
CA THR A 202 -16.73 12.35 16.99
C THR A 202 -15.74 11.23 17.27
N LYS A 203 -16.28 10.07 17.66
CA LYS A 203 -15.54 8.81 17.79
C LYS A 203 -16.17 7.78 16.85
N VAL A 204 -15.33 6.96 16.23
CA VAL A 204 -15.76 5.81 15.45
C VAL A 204 -15.38 4.56 16.24
N ARG A 205 -16.35 3.68 16.49
CA ARG A 205 -16.12 2.50 17.33
C ARG A 205 -15.02 1.62 16.71
N GLY A 206 -14.00 1.27 17.51
CA GLY A 206 -12.89 0.41 17.07
C GLY A 206 -11.83 1.09 16.21
N TYR A 207 -11.95 2.40 15.96
CA TYR A 207 -10.92 3.19 15.27
C TYR A 207 -10.05 3.92 16.30
N ASP A 208 -8.76 3.59 16.32
CA ASP A 208 -7.75 4.13 17.23
C ASP A 208 -6.68 4.92 16.43
N PRO A 209 -6.96 6.18 16.03
CA PRO A 209 -5.99 6.97 15.27
C PRO A 209 -4.74 7.28 16.08
N ASP A 210 -4.83 7.44 17.41
CA ASP A 210 -3.69 7.78 18.25
C ASP A 210 -2.66 6.63 18.27
N GLY A 211 -3.11 5.40 18.53
CA GLY A 211 -2.21 4.24 18.44
C GLY A 211 -1.70 4.02 17.01
N MET A 212 -2.53 4.26 15.99
CA MET A 212 -2.06 4.20 14.59
C MET A 212 -0.97 5.25 14.33
N TYR A 213 -1.06 6.42 14.95
CA TYR A 213 -0.07 7.49 14.81
C TYR A 213 1.26 7.14 15.51
N GLU A 214 1.21 6.45 16.65
CA GLU A 214 2.41 5.88 17.28
C GLU A 214 3.13 4.92 16.32
N ARG A 215 2.40 4.01 15.69
CA ARG A 215 2.96 3.05 14.72
C ARG A 215 3.40 3.70 13.40
N TYR A 216 2.75 4.79 13.00
CA TYR A 216 3.25 5.67 11.93
C TYR A 216 4.63 6.24 12.29
N ASN A 217 4.81 6.71 13.54
CA ASN A 217 6.08 7.24 14.00
C ASN A 217 7.16 6.15 14.12
N GLU A 218 6.80 4.92 14.47
CA GLU A 218 7.71 3.77 14.42
C GLU A 218 8.19 3.49 12.99
N CYS A 219 7.28 3.46 12.02
CA CYS A 219 7.62 3.31 10.60
C CYS A 219 8.51 4.46 10.10
N LEU A 220 8.20 5.70 10.50
CA LEU A 220 9.01 6.87 10.17
C LEU A 220 10.41 6.78 10.82
N ALA A 221 10.51 6.33 12.06
CA ALA A 221 11.79 6.14 12.75
C ALA A 221 12.63 5.03 12.09
N ALA A 222 12.01 3.96 11.61
CA ALA A 222 12.69 2.91 10.85
C ALA A 222 13.36 3.46 9.58
N LEU A 223 12.83 4.54 8.99
CA LEU A 223 13.41 5.25 7.84
C LEU A 223 14.44 6.34 8.22
N GLY A 224 14.84 6.42 9.49
CA GLY A 224 15.72 7.49 9.99
C GLY A 224 15.00 8.84 10.19
N GLY A 225 13.68 8.82 10.30
CA GLY A 225 12.85 10.00 10.45
C GLY A 225 12.79 10.88 9.20
N ARG A 226 12.21 12.07 9.34
CA ARG A 226 12.14 13.05 8.23
C ARG A 226 13.53 13.47 7.74
N ASN A 227 14.53 13.49 8.63
CA ASN A 227 15.90 13.81 8.28
C ASN A 227 16.55 12.71 7.44
N GLY A 228 16.30 11.43 7.76
CA GLY A 228 16.73 10.29 6.94
C GLY A 228 16.19 10.38 5.53
N ILE A 229 14.87 10.54 5.40
CA ILE A 229 14.17 10.68 4.10
C ILE A 229 14.67 11.91 3.32
N SER A 230 14.82 13.06 3.99
CA SER A 230 15.34 14.28 3.38
C SER A 230 16.77 14.10 2.86
N SER A 231 17.63 13.43 3.64
CA SER A 231 18.97 13.09 3.20
C SER A 231 18.96 12.20 1.96
N ASP A 232 18.05 11.21 1.88
CA ASP A 232 17.92 10.34 0.71
C ASP A 232 17.44 11.11 -0.52
N TRP A 233 16.48 12.03 -0.34
CA TRP A 233 16.02 12.94 -1.38
C TRP A 233 17.17 13.79 -1.93
N TYR A 234 18.05 14.29 -1.06
CA TYR A 234 19.17 15.12 -1.50
C TYR A 234 20.36 14.32 -2.05
N ALA A 235 20.48 13.03 -1.70
CA ALA A 235 21.46 12.10 -2.26
C ALA A 235 21.05 11.51 -3.61
N MET A 236 19.76 11.50 -3.94
CA MET A 236 19.25 11.08 -5.26
C MET A 236 19.97 11.85 -6.39
N PRO A 237 20.29 11.18 -7.52
CA PRO A 237 20.84 11.85 -8.69
C PRO A 237 20.01 13.08 -9.07
N ARG A 238 20.71 14.17 -9.40
CA ARG A 238 20.06 15.47 -9.64
C ARG A 238 19.01 15.39 -10.74
N GLU A 239 19.29 14.65 -11.81
CA GLU A 239 18.38 14.46 -12.95
C GLU A 239 17.09 13.75 -12.53
N ASP A 240 17.19 12.67 -11.75
CA ASP A 240 16.02 11.95 -11.23
C ASP A 240 15.18 12.84 -10.32
N ARG A 241 15.84 13.63 -9.46
CA ARG A 241 15.18 14.57 -8.56
C ARG A 241 14.47 15.69 -9.33
N GLU A 242 15.11 16.29 -10.33
CA GLU A 242 14.50 17.32 -11.18
C GLU A 242 13.33 16.77 -12.00
N ALA A 243 13.44 15.54 -12.51
CA ALA A 243 12.33 14.85 -13.18
C ALA A 243 11.16 14.62 -12.22
N PHE A 244 11.43 14.21 -10.97
CA PHE A 244 10.41 14.03 -9.95
C PHE A 244 9.73 15.37 -9.59
N ILE A 245 10.51 16.44 -9.40
CA ILE A 245 9.98 17.79 -9.13
C ILE A 245 9.05 18.25 -10.25
N LYS A 246 9.45 18.05 -11.51
CA LYS A 246 8.62 18.41 -12.68
C LYS A 246 7.29 17.65 -12.70
N ARG A 247 7.30 16.35 -12.40
CA ARG A 247 6.08 15.52 -12.32
C ARG A 247 5.12 15.98 -11.21
N HIS A 248 5.63 16.62 -10.16
CA HIS A 248 4.84 17.08 -9.00
C HIS A 248 4.62 18.61 -9.00
N GLY A 249 4.47 19.20 -10.19
CA GLY A 249 4.08 20.61 -10.33
C GLY A 249 5.23 21.61 -10.15
N GLY A 250 6.49 21.18 -10.26
CA GLY A 250 7.66 22.07 -10.32
C GLY A 250 8.11 22.66 -8.97
N SER A 251 7.40 22.39 -7.88
CA SER A 251 7.77 22.86 -6.54
C SER A 251 8.58 21.82 -5.78
N ASN A 252 9.82 22.15 -5.41
CA ASN A 252 10.66 21.26 -4.61
C ASN A 252 10.01 20.86 -3.28
N SER A 253 9.30 21.79 -2.62
CA SER A 253 8.62 21.50 -1.35
C SER A 253 7.51 20.46 -1.51
N LYS A 254 6.62 20.65 -2.51
CA LYS A 254 5.54 19.69 -2.81
C LYS A 254 6.09 18.33 -3.24
N ALA A 255 7.16 18.33 -4.03
CA ALA A 255 7.82 17.11 -4.48
C ALA A 255 8.46 16.34 -3.32
N LEU A 256 9.13 17.03 -2.39
CA LEU A 256 9.70 16.41 -1.19
C LEU A 256 8.61 15.87 -0.27
N GLU A 257 7.49 16.57 -0.12
CA GLU A 257 6.34 16.08 0.64
C GLU A 257 5.75 14.81 0.00
N ALA A 258 5.55 14.79 -1.32
CA ALA A 258 5.08 13.61 -2.05
C ALA A 258 6.07 12.44 -1.94
N TYR A 259 7.37 12.70 -2.05
CA TYR A 259 8.42 11.71 -1.83
C TYR A 259 8.37 11.16 -0.41
N THR A 260 8.23 12.02 0.60
CA THR A 260 8.14 11.63 2.01
C THR A 260 6.94 10.72 2.26
N ASN A 261 5.76 11.12 1.80
CA ASN A 261 4.54 10.33 1.92
C ASN A 261 4.67 8.98 1.19
N SER A 262 5.30 8.95 0.02
CA SER A 262 5.58 7.72 -0.72
C SER A 262 6.50 6.76 0.06
N ARG A 263 7.59 7.27 0.65
CA ARG A 263 8.50 6.45 1.46
C ARG A 263 7.81 5.88 2.70
N ILE A 264 7.05 6.69 3.43
CA ILE A 264 6.39 6.25 4.67
C ILE A 264 5.23 5.29 4.36
N SER A 265 4.41 5.58 3.36
CA SER A 265 3.32 4.67 2.97
C SER A 265 3.85 3.33 2.45
N SER A 266 4.97 3.32 1.73
CA SER A 266 5.63 2.09 1.29
C SER A 266 6.15 1.30 2.49
N GLU A 267 6.74 1.97 3.48
CA GLU A 267 7.19 1.37 4.73
C GLU A 267 6.03 0.72 5.50
N ILE A 268 4.92 1.43 5.66
CA ILE A 268 3.71 0.90 6.29
C ILE A 268 3.19 -0.32 5.52
N GLY A 269 3.28 -0.30 4.19
CA GLY A 269 2.91 -1.43 3.33
C GLY A 269 3.76 -2.69 3.53
N THR A 270 4.91 -2.61 4.22
CA THR A 270 5.70 -3.80 4.61
C THR A 270 5.23 -4.43 5.91
N ARG A 271 4.28 -3.81 6.61
CA ARG A 271 3.77 -4.26 7.92
C ARG A 271 2.44 -4.98 7.75
N ASP A 272 2.11 -5.81 8.73
CA ASP A 272 0.80 -6.41 8.88
C ASP A 272 -0.25 -5.30 9.09
N PRO A 273 -1.27 -5.19 8.22
CA PRO A 273 -2.28 -4.15 8.33
C PRO A 273 -3.06 -4.21 9.64
N ARG A 274 -3.23 -5.39 10.25
CA ARG A 274 -3.93 -5.52 11.53
C ARG A 274 -3.06 -5.02 12.67
N TRP A 275 -1.77 -5.27 12.67
CA TRP A 275 -0.83 -4.65 13.60
C TRP A 275 -0.89 -3.14 13.49
N PHE A 276 -0.81 -2.59 12.27
CA PHE A 276 -0.86 -1.14 12.10
C PHE A 276 -2.18 -0.55 12.63
N LYS A 277 -3.32 -1.22 12.37
CA LYS A 277 -4.64 -0.77 12.85
C LYS A 277 -4.84 -0.91 14.36
N THR A 278 -4.30 -1.96 14.99
CA THR A 278 -4.73 -2.39 16.34
C THR A 278 -3.61 -2.57 17.35
N GLY A 279 -2.34 -2.47 16.95
CA GLY A 279 -1.18 -2.83 17.76
C GLY A 279 -1.00 -4.33 17.99
N LYS A 280 -1.93 -5.17 17.49
CA LYS A 280 -1.84 -6.62 17.67
C LYS A 280 -0.74 -7.22 16.80
N GLU A 281 0.30 -7.73 17.44
CA GLU A 281 1.42 -8.37 16.78
C GLU A 281 1.00 -9.58 15.92
N PRO A 282 1.55 -9.71 14.69
CA PRO A 282 1.35 -10.88 13.88
C PRO A 282 1.99 -12.11 14.54
N LYS A 283 1.38 -13.27 14.35
CA LYS A 283 1.96 -14.53 14.85
C LYS A 283 3.03 -15.03 13.89
N VAL A 284 4.07 -15.66 14.44
CA VAL A 284 5.01 -16.44 13.64
C VAL A 284 4.29 -17.67 13.12
N GLY A 285 4.29 -17.83 11.79
CA GLY A 285 3.62 -18.90 11.08
C GLY A 285 4.59 -19.85 10.38
N PHE A 286 4.09 -21.02 9.97
CA PHE A 286 4.81 -22.01 9.19
C PHE A 286 3.84 -22.64 8.18
N ILE A 287 4.23 -22.77 6.92
CA ILE A 287 3.36 -23.38 5.90
C ILE A 287 3.15 -24.89 6.10
N SER A 288 4.03 -25.55 6.87
CA SER A 288 3.95 -26.98 7.19
C SER A 288 4.70 -27.30 8.49
N LYS A 289 4.37 -28.46 9.08
CA LYS A 289 5.08 -28.98 10.27
C LYS A 289 6.54 -29.31 9.98
N GLU A 290 6.86 -29.67 8.73
CA GLU A 290 8.21 -29.97 8.29
C GLU A 290 9.08 -28.72 8.29
N VAL A 291 8.53 -27.58 7.85
CA VAL A 291 9.20 -26.27 7.91
C VAL A 291 9.39 -25.85 9.37
N GLU A 292 8.36 -26.00 10.21
CA GLU A 292 8.45 -25.70 11.65
C GLU A 292 9.57 -26.48 12.35
N LYS A 293 9.72 -27.78 12.06
CA LYS A 293 10.79 -28.61 12.64
C LYS A 293 12.20 -28.22 12.17
N ARG A 294 12.33 -27.58 11.01
CA ARG A 294 13.62 -27.18 10.43
C ARG A 294 14.05 -25.79 10.87
N ALA A 295 13.09 -24.90 11.15
CA ALA A 295 13.37 -23.55 11.62
C ALA A 295 14.18 -23.56 12.91
N THR A 296 15.29 -22.82 12.92
CA THR A 296 16.17 -22.75 14.07
C THR A 296 15.59 -21.85 15.16
N LYS A 297 16.03 -22.06 16.41
CA LYS A 297 15.64 -21.17 17.53
C LYS A 297 16.04 -19.71 17.30
N ALA A 298 17.15 -19.48 16.59
CA ALA A 298 17.64 -18.15 16.27
C ALA A 298 16.69 -17.45 15.27
N GLU A 299 16.35 -18.10 14.17
CA GLU A 299 15.42 -17.57 13.16
C GLU A 299 14.03 -17.30 13.75
N ILE A 300 13.51 -18.23 14.56
CA ILE A 300 12.23 -18.05 15.26
C ILE A 300 12.33 -16.85 16.24
N GLY A 301 13.46 -16.67 16.91
CA GLY A 301 13.73 -15.51 17.77
C GLY A 301 13.69 -14.20 16.99
N THR A 302 14.34 -14.15 15.83
CA THR A 302 14.30 -12.99 14.93
C THR A 302 12.88 -12.72 14.43
N ALA A 303 12.15 -13.75 14.00
CA ALA A 303 10.75 -13.63 13.56
C ALA A 303 9.83 -13.07 14.65
N LYS A 304 10.05 -13.45 15.93
CA LYS A 304 9.31 -12.87 17.07
C LYS A 304 9.64 -11.39 17.27
N ARG A 305 10.92 -10.99 17.16
CA ARG A 305 11.30 -9.57 17.23
C ARG A 305 10.73 -8.76 16.08
N LEU A 306 10.72 -9.33 14.87
CA LEU A 306 10.08 -8.74 13.70
C LEU A 306 8.58 -8.52 13.90
N ALA A 307 7.89 -9.43 14.60
CA ALA A 307 6.48 -9.29 14.93
C ALA A 307 6.17 -8.07 15.83
N HIS A 308 7.08 -7.70 16.76
CA HIS A 308 6.93 -6.47 17.55
C HIS A 308 6.85 -5.21 16.66
N HIS A 309 7.56 -5.23 15.53
CA HIS A 309 7.53 -4.16 14.51
C HIS A 309 6.47 -4.40 13.44
N GLY A 310 5.49 -5.26 13.69
CA GLY A 310 4.40 -5.54 12.76
C GLY A 310 4.81 -6.32 11.52
N VAL A 311 5.99 -6.93 11.44
CA VAL A 311 6.39 -7.72 10.27
C VAL A 311 5.85 -9.15 10.40
N ALA A 312 4.88 -9.50 9.57
CA ALA A 312 4.37 -10.87 9.49
C ALA A 312 5.47 -11.83 9.04
N SER A 313 5.66 -12.92 9.80
CA SER A 313 6.76 -13.87 9.59
C SER A 313 6.19 -15.28 9.46
N THR A 314 5.79 -15.65 8.24
CA THR A 314 5.39 -17.02 7.90
C THR A 314 6.54 -17.72 7.18
N PHE A 315 7.14 -18.72 7.83
CA PHE A 315 8.23 -19.50 7.27
C PHE A 315 7.74 -20.41 6.14
N ILE A 316 8.50 -20.44 5.04
CA ILE A 316 8.24 -21.29 3.88
C ILE A 316 9.34 -22.34 3.71
N GLN A 317 9.14 -23.24 2.75
CA GLN A 317 10.24 -24.06 2.27
C GLN A 317 11.22 -23.17 1.49
N ASP A 318 12.42 -23.00 2.03
CA ASP A 318 13.50 -22.13 1.55
C ASP A 318 14.18 -22.60 0.24
N TYR A 319 13.55 -23.54 -0.48
CA TYR A 319 14.00 -23.98 -1.77
C TYR A 319 12.92 -24.67 -2.58
N ARG A 320 13.13 -24.69 -3.90
CA ARG A 320 12.41 -25.54 -4.83
C ARG A 320 13.37 -26.34 -5.70
N TRP A 321 12.89 -27.47 -6.22
CA TRP A 321 13.61 -28.25 -7.21
C TRP A 321 13.19 -27.83 -8.60
N VAL A 322 14.16 -27.61 -9.47
CA VAL A 322 13.94 -27.32 -10.88
C VAL A 322 14.65 -28.40 -11.70
N GLN A 323 13.99 -28.88 -12.76
CA GLN A 323 14.64 -29.71 -13.76
C GLN A 323 15.18 -28.82 -14.87
N GLU A 324 16.48 -28.92 -15.11
CA GLU A 324 17.21 -28.18 -16.15
C GLU A 324 18.18 -29.17 -16.79
N ASP A 325 18.10 -29.35 -18.11
CA ASP A 325 18.90 -30.32 -18.88
C ASP A 325 18.90 -31.76 -18.32
N GLY A 326 17.74 -32.22 -17.83
CA GLY A 326 17.59 -33.56 -17.24
C GLY A 326 18.22 -33.74 -15.86
N ARG A 327 18.81 -32.69 -15.26
CA ARG A 327 19.38 -32.71 -13.90
C ARG A 327 18.48 -31.93 -12.94
N LYS A 328 18.36 -32.44 -11.70
CA LYS A 328 17.66 -31.72 -10.62
C LYS A 328 18.61 -30.71 -9.99
N ARG A 329 18.24 -29.43 -10.06
CA ARG A 329 18.94 -28.33 -9.37
C ARG A 329 18.10 -27.80 -8.23
N LYS A 330 18.72 -27.52 -7.10
CA LYS A 330 18.10 -26.82 -5.97
C LYS A 330 18.19 -25.32 -6.21
N VAL A 331 17.06 -24.62 -6.20
CA VAL A 331 17.00 -23.15 -6.25
C VAL A 331 16.57 -22.65 -4.88
N GLY A 332 17.37 -21.75 -4.29
CA GLY A 332 17.10 -21.17 -2.97
C GLY A 332 16.00 -20.11 -3.03
N LEU A 333 15.15 -20.10 -2.02
CA LEU A 333 14.06 -19.15 -1.79
C LEU A 333 14.30 -18.42 -0.46
N PRO A 334 13.70 -17.23 -0.26
CA PRO A 334 13.72 -16.53 1.01
C PRO A 334 13.10 -17.36 2.14
N ASP A 335 13.47 -17.07 3.37
CA ASP A 335 12.99 -17.82 4.55
C ASP A 335 11.50 -17.59 4.81
N LEU A 336 10.99 -16.38 4.50
CA LEU A 336 9.61 -15.97 4.74
C LEU A 336 8.81 -15.79 3.45
N GLU A 337 7.51 -16.09 3.52
CA GLU A 337 6.54 -16.01 2.41
C GLU A 337 6.49 -14.63 1.73
N ASN A 338 6.72 -13.56 2.49
CA ASN A 338 6.71 -12.19 2.00
C ASN A 338 8.01 -11.78 1.27
N GLY A 339 8.95 -12.70 1.07
CA GLY A 339 10.21 -12.45 0.39
C GLY A 339 11.32 -11.93 1.31
N ILE A 340 11.17 -12.05 2.63
CA ILE A 340 12.21 -11.70 3.60
C ILE A 340 13.15 -12.87 3.82
N GLU A 341 14.45 -12.59 3.71
CA GLU A 341 15.53 -13.44 4.16
C GLU A 341 16.02 -13.00 5.55
N ILE A 342 16.14 -13.94 6.49
CA ILE A 342 16.59 -13.69 7.87
C ILE A 342 18.07 -14.10 8.03
N LYS A 343 18.84 -13.24 8.69
CA LYS A 343 20.23 -13.51 9.07
C LYS A 343 20.45 -13.11 10.52
N THR A 344 20.47 -14.07 11.44
CA THR A 344 20.81 -13.80 12.84
C THR A 344 22.32 -13.85 13.04
N ILE A 345 22.92 -12.77 13.57
CA ILE A 345 24.33 -12.75 13.93
C ILE A 345 24.53 -13.59 15.20
N GLY A 346 25.15 -14.75 15.04
CA GLY A 346 25.57 -15.60 16.16
C GLY A 346 26.94 -15.19 16.69
N THR A 347 27.99 -15.88 16.24
CA THR A 347 29.34 -15.80 16.83
C THR A 347 30.35 -14.99 16.00
N SER A 348 29.94 -14.36 14.89
CA SER A 348 30.85 -13.52 14.10
C SER A 348 31.34 -12.34 14.93
N GLY A 349 32.65 -12.05 14.88
CA GLY A 349 33.25 -10.83 15.43
C GLY A 349 33.64 -9.81 14.35
N ASN A 350 33.34 -10.09 13.08
CA ASN A 350 33.64 -9.21 11.95
C ASN A 350 32.34 -8.79 11.26
N ALA A 351 31.91 -7.55 11.49
CA ALA A 351 30.68 -7.00 10.94
C ALA A 351 30.68 -6.97 9.40
N TRP A 352 31.75 -6.44 8.81
CA TRP A 352 31.88 -6.33 7.35
C TRP A 352 31.89 -7.70 6.67
N GLY A 353 32.69 -8.64 7.21
CA GLY A 353 32.77 -9.99 6.69
C GLY A 353 31.44 -10.75 6.79
N ALA A 354 30.73 -10.61 7.92
CA ALA A 354 29.41 -11.20 8.08
C ALA A 354 28.41 -10.60 7.07
N MET A 355 28.34 -9.27 6.99
CA MET A 355 27.43 -8.57 6.10
C MET A 355 27.65 -8.94 4.63
N LYS A 356 28.91 -8.97 4.18
CA LYS A 356 29.25 -9.38 2.82
C LYS A 356 28.78 -10.81 2.53
N ASN A 357 29.11 -11.77 3.41
CA ASN A 357 28.71 -13.16 3.22
C ASN A 357 27.19 -13.33 3.18
N TYR A 358 26.48 -12.60 4.02
CA TYR A 358 25.03 -12.58 4.04
C TYR A 358 24.47 -12.04 2.73
N LEU A 359 24.93 -10.87 2.25
CA LEU A 359 24.52 -10.29 0.97
C LEU A 359 24.82 -11.22 -0.21
N ASP A 360 26.03 -11.80 -0.28
CA ASP A 360 26.40 -12.77 -1.32
C ASP A 360 25.43 -13.95 -1.36
N SER A 361 25.11 -14.52 -0.20
CA SER A 361 24.19 -15.66 -0.10
C SER A 361 22.75 -15.29 -0.46
N THR A 362 22.29 -14.11 -0.04
CA THR A 362 20.92 -13.65 -0.22
C THR A 362 20.66 -13.24 -1.67
N ALA A 363 21.62 -12.58 -2.32
CA ALA A 363 21.51 -12.15 -3.71
C ALA A 363 21.38 -13.32 -4.72
N GLY A 364 21.74 -14.54 -4.28
CA GLY A 364 21.55 -15.78 -5.05
C GLY A 364 20.14 -16.39 -4.95
N LYS A 365 19.29 -15.91 -4.04
CA LYS A 365 17.93 -16.45 -3.82
C LYS A 365 16.92 -15.84 -4.79
N GLU A 366 16.01 -16.67 -5.28
CA GLU A 366 14.92 -16.26 -6.15
C GLU A 366 13.77 -15.67 -5.31
N GLY A 367 13.24 -14.51 -5.73
CA GLY A 367 12.09 -13.87 -5.08
C GLY A 367 12.41 -13.12 -3.78
N VAL A 368 13.69 -12.95 -3.43
CA VAL A 368 14.06 -12.12 -2.28
C VAL A 368 13.72 -10.65 -2.54
N LYS A 369 13.09 -10.02 -1.57
CA LYS A 369 12.75 -8.59 -1.58
C LYS A 369 13.52 -7.82 -0.52
N CYS A 370 13.77 -8.46 0.61
CA CYS A 370 14.39 -7.81 1.76
C CYS A 370 15.30 -8.78 2.51
N MET A 371 16.47 -8.33 2.92
CA MET A 371 17.32 -9.05 3.88
C MET A 371 17.23 -8.36 5.24
N VAL A 372 16.87 -9.12 6.27
CA VAL A 372 16.90 -8.68 7.67
C VAL A 372 18.12 -9.30 8.35
N VAL A 373 19.02 -8.46 8.87
CA VAL A 373 20.12 -8.89 9.72
C VAL A 373 19.82 -8.54 11.17
N ASP A 374 19.80 -9.55 12.03
CA ASP A 374 19.48 -9.43 13.44
C ASP A 374 20.73 -9.48 14.30
N ASN A 375 21.10 -8.32 14.85
CA ASN A 375 22.22 -8.15 15.77
C ASN A 375 21.80 -8.20 17.24
N SER A 376 20.51 -8.38 17.54
CA SER A 376 19.99 -8.16 18.89
C SER A 376 20.53 -9.13 19.93
N VAL A 377 21.06 -10.27 19.49
CA VAL A 377 21.60 -11.34 20.35
C VAL A 377 23.11 -11.57 20.15
N SER A 378 23.74 -10.79 19.28
CA SER A 378 25.18 -10.86 19.04
C SER A 378 25.93 -10.19 20.18
N ASP A 379 26.91 -10.85 20.79
CA ASP A 379 27.75 -10.21 21.82
C ASP A 379 29.04 -9.59 21.26
N ARG A 380 29.29 -9.75 19.94
CA ARG A 380 30.62 -9.52 19.35
C ARG A 380 30.67 -8.38 18.32
N ILE A 381 29.53 -7.95 17.80
CA ILE A 381 29.43 -6.88 16.81
C ILE A 381 28.58 -5.76 17.40
N SER A 382 29.11 -4.53 17.43
CA SER A 382 28.32 -3.35 17.81
C SER A 382 27.35 -2.96 16.69
N ASP A 383 26.29 -2.24 17.05
CA ASP A 383 25.31 -1.78 16.06
C ASP A 383 25.95 -0.80 15.07
N GLU A 384 26.87 0.07 15.51
CA GLU A 384 27.59 1.02 14.67
C GLU A 384 28.42 0.30 13.59
N ALA A 385 29.22 -0.70 13.99
CA ALA A 385 30.05 -1.45 13.06
C ALA A 385 29.20 -2.21 12.01
N LEU A 386 28.02 -2.69 12.40
CA LEU A 386 27.09 -3.34 11.47
C LEU A 386 26.43 -2.35 10.53
N ILE A 387 26.00 -1.19 11.03
CA ILE A 387 25.39 -0.11 10.23
C ILE A 387 26.39 0.39 9.19
N ASP A 388 27.63 0.65 9.58
CA ASP A 388 28.70 1.10 8.67
C ASP A 388 28.96 0.06 7.57
N ALA A 389 29.10 -1.21 7.94
CA ALA A 389 29.26 -2.30 6.98
C ALA A 389 28.06 -2.40 6.02
N ALA A 390 26.84 -2.25 6.53
CA ALA A 390 25.63 -2.34 5.70
C ALA A 390 25.52 -1.18 4.72
N ASN A 391 25.77 0.06 5.14
CA ASN A 391 25.76 1.24 4.26
C ASN A 391 26.83 1.15 3.17
N GLU A 392 28.01 0.58 3.47
CA GLU A 392 29.09 0.43 2.47
C GLU A 392 28.77 -0.64 1.42
N LEU A 393 28.05 -1.69 1.82
CA LEU A 393 27.88 -2.89 1.00
C LEU A 393 26.53 -2.96 0.28
N ALA A 394 25.42 -2.49 0.86
CA ALA A 394 24.06 -2.74 0.36
C ALA A 394 23.88 -2.32 -1.11
N ALA A 395 24.34 -1.11 -1.47
CA ALA A 395 24.25 -0.58 -2.84
C ALA A 395 24.99 -1.44 -3.90
N LYS A 396 25.93 -2.29 -3.49
CA LYS A 396 26.68 -3.20 -4.39
C LYS A 396 25.85 -4.44 -4.77
N TYR A 397 24.69 -4.67 -4.16
CA TYR A 397 23.82 -5.85 -4.36
C TYR A 397 22.41 -5.45 -4.83
N PRO A 398 22.24 -4.97 -6.06
CA PRO A 398 20.95 -4.45 -6.54
C PRO A 398 19.82 -5.51 -6.61
N LYS A 399 20.16 -6.80 -6.52
CA LYS A 399 19.16 -7.89 -6.41
C LYS A 399 18.46 -7.95 -5.05
N VAL A 400 19.07 -7.38 -4.01
CA VAL A 400 18.48 -7.29 -2.66
C VAL A 400 17.89 -5.89 -2.53
N ALA A 401 16.62 -5.73 -2.88
CA ALA A 401 15.99 -4.41 -2.98
C ALA A 401 16.00 -3.62 -1.65
N HIS A 402 15.94 -4.33 -0.53
CA HIS A 402 15.93 -3.72 0.80
C HIS A 402 16.85 -4.47 1.77
N VAL A 403 17.58 -3.71 2.59
CA VAL A 403 18.37 -4.23 3.70
C VAL A 403 17.87 -3.59 4.99
N ARG A 404 17.67 -4.42 6.02
CA ARG A 404 17.10 -4.02 7.30
C ARG A 404 17.93 -4.59 8.44
N LEU A 405 18.08 -3.83 9.51
CA LEU A 405 18.78 -4.28 10.71
C LEU A 405 17.84 -4.29 11.91
N LEU A 406 17.91 -5.35 12.72
CA LEU A 406 17.43 -5.36 14.10
C LEU A 406 18.63 -5.12 15.01
N LEU A 407 18.59 -4.01 15.75
CA LEU A 407 19.66 -3.56 16.61
C LEU A 407 19.52 -4.14 18.03
N LYS A 408 20.56 -3.99 18.84
CA LYS A 408 20.60 -4.49 20.24
C LYS A 408 19.56 -3.82 21.14
N ASP A 409 19.26 -2.56 20.87
CA ASP A 409 18.23 -1.80 21.57
C ASP A 409 16.80 -2.11 21.09
N GLY A 410 16.66 -3.07 20.17
CA GLY A 410 15.38 -3.51 19.62
C GLY A 410 14.87 -2.65 18.47
N ARG A 411 15.56 -1.58 18.06
CA ARG A 411 15.16 -0.79 16.88
C ARG A 411 15.26 -1.63 15.61
N TYR A 412 14.30 -1.41 14.72
CA TYR A 412 14.28 -1.95 13.38
C TYR A 412 14.47 -0.83 12.37
N ILE A 413 15.56 -0.85 11.61
CA ILE A 413 15.95 0.26 10.74
C ILE A 413 16.17 -0.18 9.29
N ALA A 414 15.89 0.73 8.36
CA ALA A 414 16.24 0.64 6.95
C ALA A 414 17.68 1.12 6.73
N ILE A 415 18.41 0.37 5.92
CA ILE A 415 19.71 0.77 5.39
C ILE A 415 19.52 1.46 4.05
N LYS A 416 20.37 2.47 3.81
CA LYS A 416 20.29 3.36 2.65
C LYS A 416 20.83 2.73 1.37
#